data_AF-A0A7C5M2N0-F1
#
_entry.id   AF-A0A7C5M2N0-F1
#
_cell.length_a   1.000
_cell.length_b   1.000
_cell.length_c   1.000
_cell.angle_alpha   90.00
_cell.angle_beta   90.00
_cell.angle_gamma   90.00
#
_symmetry.space_group_name_H-M   'P 1'
#
loop_
_entity.id
_entity.type
_entity.pdbx_description
1 polymer ?
#
loop_
_entity_poly.entity_id
_entity_poly.type
_entity_poly.pdbx_seq_one_letter_code
_entity_poly.pdbx_strand_id
1 'polypeptide(L)'
;MKRHPLSHKDKKGFEQEPLPVLLFLGGAVFLLMIIGSGIIAVASNVQGIDIKEALPAFGKDSTPQLRQFMRCLLLFNHLLTFLVPALLTGIIFYRRKWTKELGLCPLPRPAPLVWGTLMIVASFPLAQAAFQANRQLVEKVAWLGSLVPAESATEHLLQGLLVMHTPFEMIFSLIVMALMPAVGEEMVFRGIVQNQLQKL
;
A
#
# COMPACT_ATOMS: atom_id res chain seq x y z
N MET A 1 4.19 43.70 4.07
CA MET A 1 3.39 42.58 3.53
C MET A 1 2.31 42.24 4.56
N LYS A 2 1.08 42.73 4.36
CA LYS A 2 -0.03 42.58 5.31
C LYS A 2 -0.39 41.09 5.41
N ARG A 3 -0.32 40.51 6.61
CA ARG A 3 -0.81 39.16 6.88
C ARG A 3 -2.32 39.19 6.67
N HIS A 4 -2.79 38.57 5.59
CA HIS A 4 -4.20 38.33 5.37
C HIS A 4 -4.72 37.53 6.57
N PRO A 5 -5.72 38.01 7.32
CA PRO A 5 -6.31 37.22 8.39
C PRO A 5 -6.96 35.98 7.77
N LEU A 6 -6.50 34.80 8.19
CA LEU A 6 -7.08 33.52 7.79
C LEU A 6 -8.59 33.56 8.10
N SER A 7 -9.40 33.29 7.08
CA SER A 7 -10.85 33.29 7.20
C SER A 7 -11.29 32.26 8.24
N HIS A 8 -12.41 32.52 8.92
CA HIS A 8 -12.98 31.62 9.93
C HIS A 8 -13.23 30.18 9.41
N LYS A 9 -13.27 29.98 8.09
CA LYS A 9 -13.35 28.67 7.43
C LYS A 9 -12.03 27.89 7.42
N ASP A 10 -10.88 28.56 7.47
CA ASP A 10 -9.54 27.91 7.44
C ASP A 10 -9.11 27.32 8.78
N LYS A 11 -9.82 27.67 9.86
CA LYS A 11 -9.66 27.12 11.22
C LYS A 11 -10.35 25.75 11.39
N LYS A 12 -11.43 25.49 10.65
CA LYS A 12 -12.22 24.25 10.76
C LYS A 12 -11.52 22.98 10.26
N GLY A 13 -10.39 23.08 9.56
CA GLY A 13 -9.59 21.90 9.20
C GLY A 13 -8.88 21.26 10.42
N PHE A 14 -8.73 22.01 11.52
CA PHE A 14 -8.10 21.56 12.77
C PHE A 14 -9.10 21.07 13.83
N GLU A 15 -10.39 21.38 13.68
CA GLU A 15 -11.46 21.03 14.64
C GLU A 15 -12.40 19.95 14.06
N GLN A 16 -11.86 19.01 13.30
CA GLN A 16 -12.65 17.86 12.88
C GLN A 16 -12.44 16.75 13.89
N GLU A 17 -13.56 16.25 14.40
CA GLU A 17 -13.58 15.06 15.25
C GLU A 17 -12.83 13.92 14.53
N PRO A 18 -11.92 13.23 15.21
CA PRO A 18 -11.06 12.22 14.59
C PRO A 18 -11.84 11.02 14.06
N LEU A 19 -12.95 10.66 14.72
CA LEU A 19 -13.75 9.48 14.39
C LEU A 19 -14.40 9.56 12.99
N PRO A 20 -15.12 10.63 12.58
CA PRO A 20 -15.64 10.78 11.21
C PRO A 20 -14.60 10.64 10.11
N VAL A 21 -13.38 11.15 10.32
CA VAL A 21 -12.29 11.08 9.32
C VAL A 21 -11.83 9.64 9.15
N LEU A 22 -11.61 8.91 10.26
CA LEU A 22 -11.19 7.51 10.24
C LEU A 22 -12.28 6.60 9.66
N LEU A 23 -13.54 6.82 10.01
CA LEU A 23 -14.68 6.07 9.45
C LEU A 23 -14.82 6.32 7.96
N PHE A 24 -14.66 7.56 7.50
CA PHE A 24 -14.68 7.86 6.07
C PHE A 24 -13.53 7.18 5.34
N LEU A 25 -12.30 7.24 5.87
CA LEU A 25 -11.14 6.58 5.29
C LEU A 25 -11.39 5.07 5.15
N GLY A 26 -11.81 4.40 6.23
CA GLY A 26 -12.10 2.97 6.21
C GLY A 26 -13.22 2.62 5.22
N GLY A 27 -14.29 3.40 5.19
CA GLY A 27 -15.38 3.23 4.22
C GLY A 27 -14.93 3.45 2.77
N ALA A 28 -14.09 4.44 2.51
CA ALA A 28 -13.52 4.71 1.19
C ALA A 28 -12.62 3.56 0.72
N VAL A 29 -11.74 3.05 1.58
CA VAL A 29 -10.91 1.87 1.29
C VAL A 29 -11.80 0.68 0.92
N PHE A 30 -12.81 0.38 1.75
CA PHE A 30 -13.69 -0.76 1.51
C PHE A 30 -14.46 -0.64 0.17
N LEU A 31 -15.05 0.52 -0.11
CA LEU A 31 -15.77 0.74 -1.36
C LEU A 31 -14.85 0.66 -2.58
N LEU A 32 -13.65 1.24 -2.50
CA LEU A 32 -12.68 1.21 -3.60
C LEU A 32 -12.08 -0.17 -3.82
N MET A 33 -11.96 -1.02 -2.79
CA MET A 33 -11.59 -2.43 -2.97
C MET A 33 -12.66 -3.21 -3.73
N ILE A 34 -13.96 -2.96 -3.46
CA ILE A 34 -15.06 -3.59 -4.22
C ILE A 34 -15.03 -3.14 -5.68
N ILE A 35 -14.93 -1.83 -5.92
CA ILE A 35 -14.85 -1.26 -7.26
C ILE A 35 -13.61 -1.80 -7.99
N GLY A 36 -12.46 -1.85 -7.31
CA GLY A 36 -11.21 -2.38 -7.84
C GLY A 36 -11.31 -3.84 -8.24
N SER A 37 -11.97 -4.66 -7.42
CA SER A 37 -12.24 -6.06 -7.75
C SER A 37 -13.09 -6.20 -9.02
N GLY A 38 -14.08 -5.32 -9.21
CA GLY A 38 -14.87 -5.25 -10.43
C GLY A 38 -14.04 -4.85 -11.66
N ILE A 39 -13.19 -3.82 -11.54
CA ILE A 39 -12.28 -3.38 -12.61
C ILE A 39 -11.32 -4.52 -13.01
N ILE A 40 -10.75 -5.21 -12.03
CA ILE A 40 -9.89 -6.37 -12.24
C ILE A 40 -10.65 -7.45 -13.01
N ALA A 41 -11.87 -7.80 -12.60
CA ALA A 41 -12.67 -8.82 -13.29
C ALA A 41 -12.91 -8.47 -14.76
N VAL A 42 -13.26 -7.20 -15.05
CA VAL A 42 -13.44 -6.72 -16.44
C VAL A 42 -12.14 -6.75 -17.23
N ALA A 43 -11.04 -6.24 -16.67
CA ALA A 43 -9.73 -6.22 -17.32
C ALA A 43 -9.23 -7.64 -17.67
N SER A 44 -9.49 -8.59 -16.78
CA SER A 44 -9.12 -9.99 -16.96
C SER A 44 -9.91 -10.63 -18.10
N ASN A 45 -11.23 -10.37 -18.15
CA ASN A 45 -12.09 -10.83 -19.23
C ASN A 45 -11.67 -10.28 -20.60
N VAL A 46 -11.34 -8.98 -20.68
CA VAL A 46 -10.89 -8.32 -21.91
C VAL A 46 -9.56 -8.90 -22.42
N GLN A 47 -8.66 -9.30 -21.52
CA GLN A 47 -7.38 -9.92 -21.90
C GLN A 47 -7.48 -11.44 -22.11
N GLY A 48 -8.65 -12.06 -21.88
CA GLY A 48 -8.82 -13.50 -21.95
C GLY A 48 -8.04 -14.26 -20.86
N ILE A 49 -7.73 -13.61 -19.75
CA ILE A 49 -7.01 -14.21 -18.62
C ILE A 49 -8.02 -14.59 -17.56
N ASP A 50 -8.12 -15.88 -17.20
CA ASP A 50 -8.84 -16.29 -16.01
C ASP A 50 -7.96 -16.11 -14.77
N ILE A 51 -8.29 -15.15 -13.92
CA ILE A 51 -7.55 -14.87 -12.67
C ILE A 51 -7.50 -16.08 -11.74
N LYS A 52 -8.56 -16.90 -11.71
CA LYS A 52 -8.64 -18.05 -10.80
C LYS A 52 -7.65 -19.13 -11.17
N GLU A 53 -7.35 -19.27 -12.47
CA GLU A 53 -6.34 -20.20 -12.98
C GLU A 53 -4.95 -19.56 -13.02
N ALA A 54 -4.89 -18.26 -13.34
CA ALA A 54 -3.65 -17.52 -13.49
C ALA A 54 -2.94 -17.28 -12.17
N LEU A 55 -3.65 -17.01 -11.06
CA LEU A 55 -3.03 -16.74 -9.75
C LEU A 55 -2.26 -17.96 -9.21
N PRO A 56 -2.84 -19.18 -9.14
CA PRO A 56 -2.11 -20.36 -8.67
C PRO A 56 -0.95 -20.77 -9.59
N ALA A 57 -1.08 -20.50 -10.90
CA ALA A 57 -0.04 -20.83 -11.89
C ALA A 57 1.02 -19.73 -12.04
N PHE A 58 0.87 -18.60 -11.37
CA PHE A 58 1.79 -17.47 -11.48
C PHE A 58 3.08 -17.73 -10.70
N GLY A 59 4.22 -17.42 -11.32
CA GLY A 59 5.53 -17.65 -10.73
C GLY A 59 6.68 -17.27 -11.67
N LYS A 60 7.87 -17.80 -11.38
CA LYS A 60 9.10 -17.48 -12.11
C LYS A 60 9.00 -17.74 -13.62
N ASP A 61 8.34 -18.83 -14.01
CA ASP A 61 8.26 -19.29 -15.40
C ASP A 61 7.03 -18.73 -16.15
N SER A 62 6.29 -17.81 -15.54
CA SER A 62 5.14 -17.18 -16.18
C SER A 62 5.52 -16.41 -17.45
N THR A 63 4.58 -16.27 -18.37
CA THR A 63 4.83 -15.50 -19.60
C THR A 63 5.08 -14.01 -19.30
N PRO A 64 5.85 -13.30 -20.14
CA PRO A 64 6.05 -11.86 -19.97
C PRO A 64 4.74 -11.06 -19.90
N GLN A 65 3.75 -11.45 -20.68
CA GLN A 65 2.41 -10.85 -20.71
C GLN A 65 1.70 -11.00 -19.36
N LEU A 66 1.71 -12.22 -18.80
CA LEU A 66 1.09 -12.47 -17.50
C LEU A 66 1.79 -11.72 -16.37
N ARG A 67 3.13 -11.65 -16.38
CA ARG A 67 3.88 -10.85 -15.39
C ARG A 67 3.53 -9.38 -15.45
N GLN A 68 3.47 -8.80 -16.65
CA GLN A 68 3.11 -7.39 -16.80
C GLN A 68 1.67 -7.13 -16.35
N PHE A 69 0.75 -8.03 -16.69
CA PHE A 69 -0.62 -7.97 -16.21
C PHE A 69 -0.72 -8.02 -14.68
N MET A 70 0.00 -8.94 -14.03
CA MET A 70 0.04 -9.04 -12.56
C MET A 70 0.64 -7.79 -11.90
N ARG A 71 1.69 -7.20 -12.47
CA ARG A 71 2.25 -5.92 -12.00
C ARG A 71 1.23 -4.78 -12.11
N CYS A 72 0.50 -4.69 -13.22
CA CYS A 72 -0.57 -3.71 -13.38
C CYS A 72 -1.67 -3.93 -12.35
N LEU A 73 -2.08 -5.18 -12.12
CA LEU A 73 -3.08 -5.53 -11.12
C LEU A 73 -2.65 -5.11 -9.72
N LEU A 74 -1.39 -5.37 -9.35
CA LEU A 74 -0.82 -4.94 -8.08
C LEU A 74 -0.75 -3.41 -7.95
N LEU A 75 -0.38 -2.70 -9.03
CA LEU A 75 -0.39 -1.24 -9.08
C LEU A 75 -1.79 -0.69 -8.78
N PHE A 76 -2.81 -1.19 -9.48
CA PHE A 76 -4.19 -0.79 -9.24
C PHE A 76 -4.65 -1.12 -7.82
N ASN A 77 -4.24 -2.27 -7.28
CA ASN A 77 -4.55 -2.63 -5.91
C ASN A 77 -3.97 -1.60 -4.91
N HIS A 78 -2.70 -1.22 -5.02
CA HIS A 78 -2.11 -0.20 -4.15
C HIS A 78 -2.77 1.18 -4.32
N LEU A 79 -3.09 1.56 -5.56
CA LEU A 79 -3.78 2.82 -5.85
C LEU A 79 -5.16 2.88 -5.16
N LEU A 80 -5.96 1.83 -5.30
CA LEU A 80 -7.33 1.80 -4.79
C LEU A 80 -7.41 1.51 -3.28
N THR A 81 -6.43 0.80 -2.72
CA THR A 81 -6.38 0.46 -1.29
C THR A 81 -5.82 1.59 -0.44
N PHE A 82 -4.82 2.34 -0.93
CA PHE A 82 -4.13 3.35 -0.12
C PHE A 82 -4.17 4.74 -0.74
N LEU A 83 -3.70 4.90 -1.98
CA LEU A 83 -3.46 6.23 -2.54
C LEU A 83 -4.76 7.03 -2.75
N VAL A 84 -5.73 6.45 -3.45
CA VAL A 84 -7.00 7.11 -3.77
C VAL A 84 -7.83 7.38 -2.51
N PRO A 85 -8.03 6.43 -1.56
CA PRO A 85 -8.70 6.72 -0.30
C PRO A 85 -8.02 7.84 0.50
N ALA A 86 -6.69 7.87 0.55
CA ALA A 86 -5.95 8.94 1.25
C ALA A 86 -6.16 10.30 0.58
N LEU A 87 -6.07 10.36 -0.75
CA LEU A 87 -6.32 11.60 -1.51
C LEU A 87 -7.75 12.09 -1.32
N LEU A 88 -8.75 11.21 -1.43
CA LEU A 88 -10.16 11.56 -1.21
C LEU A 88 -10.37 12.14 0.19
N THR A 89 -9.84 11.45 1.21
CA THR A 89 -9.94 11.89 2.60
C THR A 89 -9.26 13.26 2.78
N GLY A 90 -8.03 13.42 2.29
CA GLY A 90 -7.30 14.68 2.39
C GLY A 90 -8.00 15.84 1.67
N ILE A 91 -8.52 15.62 0.46
CA ILE A 91 -9.21 16.65 -0.32
C ILE A 91 -10.53 17.07 0.35
N ILE A 92 -11.29 16.12 0.88
CA ILE A 92 -12.61 16.39 1.50
C ILE A 92 -12.45 17.05 2.87
N PHE A 93 -11.59 16.52 3.73
CA PHE A 93 -11.48 16.90 5.13
C PHE A 93 -10.43 18.00 5.35
N TYR A 94 -9.26 17.92 4.70
CA TYR A 94 -8.17 18.90 4.88
C TYR A 94 -8.17 20.03 3.84
N ARG A 95 -9.00 19.94 2.79
CA ARG A 95 -9.25 21.00 1.79
C ARG A 95 -7.94 21.59 1.29
N ARG A 96 -7.72 22.91 1.40
CA ARG A 96 -6.51 23.60 0.88
C ARG A 96 -5.19 23.15 1.53
N LYS A 97 -5.22 22.48 2.70
CA LYS A 97 -4.03 22.03 3.43
C LYS A 97 -3.69 20.56 3.19
N TRP A 98 -4.43 19.86 2.32
CA TRP A 98 -4.31 18.42 2.11
C TRP A 98 -2.89 17.95 1.80
N THR A 99 -2.13 18.69 1.00
CA THR A 99 -0.75 18.31 0.66
C THR A 99 0.18 18.31 1.87
N LYS A 100 -0.01 19.27 2.78
CA LYS A 100 0.78 19.37 4.01
C LYS A 100 0.40 18.28 5.00
N GLU A 101 -0.90 18.07 5.21
CA GLU A 101 -1.39 17.09 6.18
C GLU A 101 -1.12 15.65 5.74
N LEU A 102 -1.15 15.35 4.44
CA LEU A 102 -0.79 14.03 3.91
C LEU A 102 0.73 13.78 3.81
N GLY A 103 1.57 14.70 4.31
CA GLY A 103 3.03 14.53 4.30
C GLY A 103 3.70 14.70 2.92
N LEU A 104 3.03 15.31 1.94
CA LEU A 104 3.59 15.54 0.60
C LEU A 104 4.61 16.70 0.54
N CYS A 105 4.94 17.32 1.68
CA CYS A 105 5.89 18.44 1.80
C CYS A 105 6.58 18.42 3.18
N PRO A 106 7.83 18.89 3.34
CA PRO A 106 9.02 18.84 2.47
C PRO A 106 9.94 17.65 2.83
N LEU A 107 11.07 17.49 2.11
CA LEU A 107 12.06 16.43 2.39
C LEU A 107 12.44 16.39 3.89
N PRO A 108 12.47 15.20 4.50
CA PRO A 108 12.89 15.06 5.89
C PRO A 108 14.35 15.49 6.07
N ARG A 109 14.71 15.91 7.28
CA ARG A 109 16.10 16.15 7.66
C ARG A 109 16.92 14.86 7.47
N PRO A 110 18.24 14.93 7.20
CA PRO A 110 19.05 13.75 6.93
C PRO A 110 19.15 12.78 8.13
N ALA A 111 19.06 13.27 9.37
CA ALA A 111 19.16 12.42 10.55
C ALA A 111 18.05 11.34 10.64
N PRO A 112 16.74 11.69 10.51
CA PRO A 112 15.68 10.68 10.37
C PRO A 112 15.88 9.69 9.23
N LEU A 113 16.46 10.11 8.10
CA LEU A 113 16.75 9.19 6.99
C LEU A 113 17.79 8.15 7.39
N VAL A 114 18.90 8.57 8.01
CA VAL A 114 19.94 7.65 8.49
C VAL A 114 19.39 6.69 9.53
N TRP A 115 18.67 7.19 10.55
CA TRP A 115 18.08 6.33 11.57
C TRP A 115 17.04 5.37 11.01
N GLY A 116 16.20 5.84 10.07
CA GLY A 116 15.23 4.99 9.37
C GLY A 116 15.90 3.86 8.59
N THR A 117 16.94 4.17 7.82
CA THR A 117 17.73 3.16 7.08
C THR A 117 18.40 2.17 8.03
N LEU A 118 19.03 2.66 9.11
CA LEU A 118 19.64 1.79 10.12
C LEU A 118 18.62 0.88 10.79
N MET A 119 17.42 1.38 11.10
CA MET A 119 16.34 0.56 11.64
C MET A 119 15.84 -0.48 10.65
N ILE A 120 15.69 -0.15 9.36
CA ILE A 120 15.34 -1.12 8.33
C ILE A 120 16.41 -2.22 8.28
N VAL A 121 17.70 -1.87 8.20
CA VAL A 121 18.79 -2.84 8.17
C VAL A 121 18.81 -3.70 9.44
N ALA A 122 18.64 -3.08 10.61
CA ALA A 122 18.59 -3.78 11.89
C ALA A 122 17.33 -4.66 12.05
N SER A 123 16.26 -4.39 11.30
CA SER A 123 15.05 -5.21 11.31
C SER A 123 15.19 -6.52 10.54
N PHE A 124 16.14 -6.65 9.60
CA PHE A 124 16.31 -7.88 8.83
C PHE A 124 16.58 -9.13 9.70
N PRO A 125 17.54 -9.11 10.66
CA PRO A 125 17.73 -10.22 11.57
C PRO A 125 16.47 -10.57 12.37
N LEU A 126 15.71 -9.56 12.81
CA LEU A 126 14.48 -9.75 13.56
C LEU A 126 13.38 -10.39 12.70
N ALA A 127 13.22 -9.93 11.46
CA ALA A 127 12.30 -10.51 10.49
C ALA A 127 12.67 -11.97 10.19
N GLN A 128 13.96 -12.28 10.06
CA GLN A 128 14.43 -13.65 9.84
C GLN A 128 14.16 -14.55 11.05
N ALA A 129 14.38 -14.06 12.26
CA ALA A 129 14.07 -14.79 13.48
C ALA A 129 12.55 -15.04 13.61
N ALA A 130 11.73 -14.04 13.29
CA ALA A 130 10.28 -14.18 13.27
C ALA A 130 9.81 -15.19 12.21
N PHE A 131 10.41 -15.20 11.02
CA PHE A 131 10.15 -16.19 9.98
C PHE A 131 10.45 -17.61 10.47
N GLN A 132 11.62 -17.83 11.07
CA GLN A 132 11.99 -19.14 11.62
C GLN A 132 11.05 -19.57 12.74
N ALA A 133 10.66 -18.66 13.64
CA ALA A 133 9.70 -18.93 14.69
C ALA A 133 8.33 -19.32 14.12
N ASN A 134 7.83 -18.58 13.12
CA ASN A 134 6.58 -18.88 12.43
C ASN A 134 6.59 -20.27 11.79
N ARG A 135 7.69 -20.63 11.09
CA ARG A 135 7.85 -21.96 10.49
C ARG A 135 7.76 -23.09 11.51
N GLN A 136 8.45 -22.95 12.64
CA GLN A 136 8.39 -23.94 13.72
C GLN A 136 7.01 -24.07 14.35
N LEU A 137 6.26 -22.97 14.45
CA LEU A 137 4.90 -22.98 14.98
C LEU A 137 3.94 -23.70 14.03
N VAL A 138 4.03 -23.41 12.73
CA VAL A 138 3.21 -24.07 11.68
C VAL A 138 3.44 -25.58 11.66
N GLU A 139 4.69 -26.03 11.80
CA GLU A 139 5.03 -27.46 11.85
C GLU A 139 4.49 -28.18 13.10
N LYS A 140 4.35 -27.47 14.22
CA LYS A 140 3.94 -28.06 15.51
C LYS A 140 2.43 -28.04 15.74
N VAL A 141 1.68 -27.16 15.07
CA VAL A 141 0.25 -26.94 15.34
C VAL A 141 -0.58 -27.33 14.12
N ALA A 142 -1.30 -28.45 14.22
CA ALA A 142 -1.98 -29.07 13.08
C ALA A 142 -2.94 -28.15 12.30
N TRP A 143 -3.66 -27.23 12.97
CA TRP A 143 -4.58 -26.31 12.29
C TRP A 143 -3.86 -25.19 11.52
N LEU A 144 -2.62 -24.84 11.90
CA LEU A 144 -1.81 -23.85 11.19
C LEU A 144 -1.31 -24.34 9.83
N GLY A 145 -1.33 -25.66 9.58
CA GLY A 145 -1.01 -26.23 8.28
C GLY A 145 -1.89 -25.68 7.13
N SER A 146 -3.11 -25.21 7.45
CA SER A 146 -4.00 -24.56 6.50
C SER A 146 -3.49 -23.22 5.94
N LEU A 147 -2.47 -22.62 6.57
CA LEU A 147 -1.88 -21.35 6.16
C LEU A 147 -0.69 -21.52 5.20
N VAL A 148 -0.12 -22.72 5.12
CA VAL A 148 1.02 -23.02 4.22
C VAL A 148 0.72 -22.69 2.76
N PRO A 149 -0.47 -22.98 2.20
CA PRO A 149 -0.80 -22.57 0.83
C PRO A 149 -0.83 -21.07 0.61
N ALA A 150 -1.19 -20.27 1.62
CA ALA A 150 -1.19 -18.81 1.53
C ALA A 150 0.24 -18.26 1.55
N GLU A 151 1.12 -18.86 2.35
CA GLU A 151 2.55 -18.55 2.37
C GLU A 151 3.20 -18.86 1.01
N SER A 152 3.01 -20.07 0.48
CA SER A 152 3.57 -20.46 -0.82
C SER A 152 3.00 -19.65 -1.97
N ALA A 153 1.71 -19.31 -1.96
CA ALA A 153 1.12 -18.43 -2.97
C ALA A 153 1.77 -17.03 -2.97
N THR A 154 2.06 -16.50 -1.78
CA THR A 154 2.75 -15.21 -1.63
C THR A 154 4.19 -15.29 -2.14
N GLU A 155 4.90 -16.38 -1.82
CA GLU A 155 6.26 -16.62 -2.32
C GLU A 155 6.29 -16.70 -3.86
N HIS A 156 5.41 -17.50 -4.46
CA HIS A 156 5.32 -17.65 -5.91
C HIS A 156 4.98 -16.33 -6.60
N LEU A 157 4.07 -15.55 -6.02
CA LEU A 157 3.72 -14.22 -6.51
C LEU A 157 4.96 -13.30 -6.52
N LEU A 158 5.70 -13.24 -5.41
CA LEU A 158 6.92 -12.45 -5.33
C LEU A 158 7.98 -12.91 -6.33
N GLN A 159 8.22 -14.23 -6.44
CA GLN A 159 9.16 -14.78 -7.41
C GLN A 159 8.80 -14.40 -8.84
N GLY A 160 7.51 -14.47 -9.22
CA GLY A 160 7.04 -14.09 -10.55
C GLY A 160 7.18 -12.59 -10.84
N LEU A 161 6.90 -11.73 -9.86
CA LEU A 161 7.05 -10.28 -10.02
C LEU A 161 8.52 -9.85 -10.16
N LEU A 162 9.44 -10.59 -9.53
CA LEU A 162 10.88 -10.32 -9.53
C LEU A 162 11.61 -10.79 -10.80
N VAL A 163 10.95 -11.53 -11.71
CA VAL A 163 11.55 -11.92 -13.00
C VAL A 163 11.42 -10.79 -14.02
N MET A 164 12.55 -10.22 -14.42
CA MET A 164 12.61 -9.05 -15.31
C MET A 164 13.66 -9.29 -16.40
N HIS A 165 13.30 -9.08 -17.67
CA HIS A 165 14.23 -9.25 -18.78
C HIS A 165 14.69 -7.93 -19.41
N THR A 166 14.02 -6.82 -19.08
CA THR A 166 14.32 -5.49 -19.62
C THR A 166 14.49 -4.45 -18.51
N PRO A 167 15.29 -3.39 -18.72
CA PRO A 167 15.41 -2.29 -17.75
C PRO A 167 14.07 -1.60 -17.46
N PHE A 168 13.17 -1.57 -18.45
CA PHE A 168 11.82 -1.03 -18.27
C PHE A 168 11.01 -1.86 -17.28
N GLU A 169 11.04 -3.20 -17.39
CA GLU A 169 10.39 -4.08 -16.42
C GLU A 169 10.93 -3.86 -15.00
N MET A 170 12.24 -3.60 -14.86
CA MET A 170 12.85 -3.29 -13.58
C MET A 170 12.34 -1.99 -12.95
N ILE A 171 12.36 -0.90 -13.72
CA ILE A 171 11.85 0.40 -13.24
C ILE A 171 10.37 0.29 -12.90
N PHE A 172 9.58 -0.37 -13.74
CA PHE A 172 8.15 -0.56 -13.48
C PHE A 172 7.93 -1.41 -12.22
N SER A 173 8.67 -2.50 -12.06
CA SER A 173 8.61 -3.36 -10.86
C SER A 173 8.96 -2.60 -9.59
N LEU A 174 9.98 -1.74 -9.64
CA LEU A 174 10.36 -0.88 -8.51
C LEU A 174 9.24 0.12 -8.16
N ILE A 175 8.63 0.75 -9.18
CA ILE A 175 7.51 1.68 -8.95
C ILE A 175 6.34 0.95 -8.29
N VAL A 176 5.97 -0.23 -8.80
CA VAL A 176 4.80 -0.98 -8.34
C VAL A 176 5.01 -1.57 -6.95
N MET A 177 6.16 -2.20 -6.68
CA MET A 177 6.38 -2.97 -5.45
C MET A 177 7.03 -2.17 -4.32
N ALA A 178 7.74 -1.08 -4.62
CA ALA A 178 8.45 -0.30 -3.60
C ALA A 178 7.87 1.12 -3.47
N LEU A 179 7.78 1.87 -4.57
CA LEU A 179 7.39 3.28 -4.49
C LEU A 179 5.90 3.45 -4.18
N MET A 180 5.03 2.77 -4.91
CA MET A 180 3.59 2.95 -4.76
C MET A 180 3.08 2.56 -3.37
N PRO A 181 3.48 1.42 -2.78
CA PRO A 181 3.09 1.07 -1.42
C PRO A 181 3.63 2.07 -0.41
N ALA A 182 4.91 2.46 -0.51
CA ALA A 182 5.52 3.41 0.41
C ALA A 182 4.80 4.76 0.42
N VAL A 183 4.44 5.31 -0.76
CA VAL A 183 3.69 6.57 -0.85
C VAL A 183 2.28 6.41 -0.30
N GLY A 184 1.58 5.34 -0.67
CA GLY A 184 0.22 5.10 -0.21
C GLY A 184 0.14 4.92 1.31
N GLU A 185 1.00 4.10 1.88
CA GLU A 185 1.07 3.84 3.32
C GLU A 185 1.47 5.08 4.11
N GLU A 186 2.44 5.86 3.65
CA GLU A 186 2.83 7.12 4.30
C GLU A 186 1.66 8.10 4.38
N MET A 187 0.89 8.25 3.28
CA MET A 187 -0.27 9.15 3.23
C MET A 187 -1.41 8.66 4.13
N VAL A 188 -1.68 7.36 4.17
CA VAL A 188 -2.72 6.77 5.03
C VAL A 188 -2.30 6.82 6.50
N PHE A 189 -1.17 6.22 6.85
CA PHE A 189 -0.76 6.04 8.22
C PHE A 189 -0.20 7.31 8.85
N ARG A 190 0.85 7.91 8.27
CA ARG A 190 1.41 9.15 8.83
C ARG A 190 0.49 10.33 8.56
N GLY A 191 -0.03 10.44 7.34
CA GLY A 191 -0.84 11.58 6.93
C GLY A 191 -2.25 11.66 7.54
N ILE A 192 -2.90 10.52 7.79
CA ILE A 192 -4.28 10.51 8.30
C ILE A 192 -4.35 9.83 9.66
N VAL A 193 -4.02 8.54 9.74
CA VAL A 193 -4.29 7.74 10.95
C VAL A 193 -3.55 8.30 12.17
N GLN A 194 -2.23 8.50 12.10
CA GLN A 194 -1.44 9.05 13.20
C GLN A 194 -1.92 10.46 13.59
N ASN A 195 -2.16 11.33 12.61
CA ASN A 195 -2.66 12.68 12.84
C ASN A 195 -4.04 12.72 13.54
N GLN A 196 -4.89 11.72 13.31
CA GLN A 196 -6.20 11.61 13.97
C GLN A 196 -6.10 10.92 15.34
N LEU A 197 -5.28 9.87 15.46
CA LEU A 197 -5.06 9.19 16.75
C LEU A 197 -4.42 10.10 17.79
N GLN A 198 -3.56 11.05 17.39
CA GLN A 198 -2.99 12.05 18.30
C GLN A 198 -4.00 13.06 18.85
N LYS A 199 -5.20 13.14 18.28
CA LYS A 199 -6.27 14.05 18.71
C LYS A 199 -7.32 13.37 19.59
N LEU A 200 -7.29 12.04 19.68
CA LEU A 200 -8.10 11.25 20.61
C LEU A 200 -7.48 11.30 22.01
#